data_AF-A0A7S0W9J0-F1
#
_entry.id   AF-A0A7S0W9J0-F1
#
_cell.length_a   1.000
_cell.length_b   1.000
_cell.length_c   1.000
_cell.angle_alpha   90.00
_cell.angle_beta   90.00
_cell.angle_gamma   90.00
#
_symmetry.space_group_name_H-M   'P 1'
#
loop_
_entity.id
_entity.type
_entity.pdbx_description
1 polymer ?
#
loop_
_entity_poly.entity_id
_entity_poly.type
_entity_poly.pdbx_seq_one_letter_code
_entity_poly.pdbx_strand_id
1 'polypeptide(L)'
;GIAMGAVSCVVHAAWTFLDGMRALPIETFVTGLTLTLMGACTFFEGHNGPTELVLFWTYALSENISWAIVCNYFWHTPAERESPAGLMGLFLICMFTTLRLKAVWSSNKLLRQDQMRYDAMWERMWGSDDSRAHLVELDRVVCSQALPTDSVTRQYNRLRLGTPTSSPNPSEARLESQQDNGSAPVHPLFVDLGLQTVPLAKDRASHIASCNQLYCQGAISSLLLMERIREWSAAANGMLPVAFQGSSEYRYARWNDIRHDEAARRTVRWTKMKRHDRCIQKLLRSYNNDPSFLLDISRGTIAFDSLADLTLCLETIIADDCVVLERIKNRMSPTYPSHQTAGYRDVCINLRIVSPQAQAFGAELHVCELQLVHIDFAK
;
A
#
# COMPACT_ATOMS: atom_id res chain seq x y z
N GLY A 1 -6.33 13.51 28.68
CA GLY A 1 -5.90 14.83 29.13
C GLY A 1 -5.65 15.75 27.96
N ILE A 2 -4.50 15.62 27.29
CA ILE A 2 -4.01 16.56 26.25
C ILE A 2 -4.93 16.61 25.01
N ALA A 3 -5.43 15.47 24.52
CA ALA A 3 -6.35 15.43 23.36
C ALA A 3 -7.72 16.07 23.64
N MET A 4 -8.27 15.88 24.85
CA MET A 4 -9.53 16.53 25.26
C MET A 4 -9.34 18.05 25.46
N GLY A 5 -8.17 18.48 25.95
CA GLY A 5 -7.81 19.89 26.05
C GLY A 5 -7.65 20.56 24.69
N ALA A 6 -7.03 19.88 23.71
CA ALA A 6 -6.90 20.38 22.35
C ALA A 6 -8.26 20.51 21.65
N VAL A 7 -9.14 19.52 21.78
CA VAL A 7 -10.52 19.59 21.24
C VAL A 7 -11.31 20.72 21.92
N SER A 8 -11.21 20.88 23.24
CA SER A 8 -11.88 21.98 23.94
C SER A 8 -11.35 23.35 23.53
N CYS A 9 -10.05 23.49 23.26
CA CYS A 9 -9.48 24.75 22.79
C CYS A 9 -9.91 25.06 21.35
N VAL A 10 -9.96 24.05 20.46
CA VAL A 10 -10.45 24.21 19.09
C VAL A 10 -11.94 24.54 19.08
N VAL A 11 -12.75 23.88 19.90
CA VAL A 11 -14.19 24.16 20.01
C VAL A 11 -14.44 25.53 20.61
N HIS A 12 -13.69 25.92 21.65
CA HIS A 12 -13.82 27.24 22.24
C HIS A 12 -13.36 28.34 21.27
N ALA A 13 -12.20 28.19 20.63
CA ALA A 13 -11.72 29.11 19.62
C ALA A 13 -12.69 29.22 18.44
N ALA A 14 -13.22 28.10 17.95
CA ALA A 14 -14.25 28.10 16.91
C ALA A 14 -15.53 28.81 17.39
N TRP A 15 -15.95 28.62 18.64
CA TRP A 15 -17.14 29.29 19.20
C TRP A 15 -16.93 30.81 19.39
N THR A 16 -15.80 31.23 19.97
CA THR A 16 -15.45 32.65 20.15
C THR A 16 -15.26 33.34 18.80
N PHE A 17 -14.69 32.63 17.81
CA PHE A 17 -14.60 33.09 16.44
C PHE A 17 -15.99 33.23 15.81
N LEU A 18 -16.87 32.22 15.92
CA LEU A 18 -18.24 32.27 15.42
C LEU A 18 -19.07 33.40 16.04
N ASP A 19 -18.91 33.68 17.34
CA ASP A 19 -19.59 34.79 18.01
C ASP A 19 -19.07 36.16 17.56
N GLY A 20 -17.75 36.31 17.39
CA GLY A 20 -17.14 37.55 16.88
C GLY A 20 -17.48 37.84 15.41
N MET A 21 -17.85 36.81 14.64
CA MET A 21 -18.05 36.91 13.20
C MET A 21 -19.51 37.09 12.77
N ARG A 22 -20.47 37.17 13.72
CA ARG A 22 -21.89 37.46 13.44
C ARG A 22 -22.14 38.82 12.77
N ALA A 23 -21.14 39.71 12.76
CA ALA A 23 -21.23 41.05 12.18
C ALA A 23 -20.39 41.26 10.90
N LEU A 24 -19.67 40.23 10.42
CA LEU A 24 -18.73 40.38 9.30
C LEU A 24 -19.34 39.90 7.97
N PRO A 25 -18.94 40.53 6.83
CA PRO A 25 -19.28 40.02 5.50
C PRO A 25 -18.78 38.58 5.32
N ILE A 26 -19.54 37.78 4.56
CA ILE A 26 -19.26 36.35 4.35
C ILE A 26 -17.86 36.09 3.77
N GLU A 27 -17.34 37.03 2.98
CA GLU A 27 -16.00 37.00 2.38
C GLU A 27 -14.89 37.07 3.44
N THR A 28 -15.07 37.92 4.46
CA THR A 28 -14.17 38.02 5.61
C THR A 28 -14.27 36.76 6.47
N PHE A 29 -15.47 36.16 6.53
CA PHE A 29 -15.68 34.92 7.27
C PHE A 29 -14.91 33.74 6.69
N VAL A 30 -15.05 33.54 5.38
CA VAL A 30 -14.35 32.48 4.66
C VAL A 30 -12.84 32.67 4.79
N THR A 31 -12.35 33.90 4.60
CA THR A 31 -10.92 34.21 4.67
C THR A 31 -10.31 33.94 6.06
N GLY A 32 -10.96 34.42 7.13
CA GLY A 32 -10.47 34.22 8.50
C GLY A 32 -10.45 32.74 8.91
N LEU A 33 -11.42 31.96 8.43
CA LEU A 33 -11.52 30.55 8.71
C LEU A 33 -10.49 29.73 7.93
N THR A 34 -10.27 30.05 6.65
CA THR A 34 -9.19 29.46 5.84
C THR A 34 -7.83 29.70 6.49
N LEU A 35 -7.56 30.92 6.96
CA LEU A 35 -6.31 31.26 7.65
C LEU A 35 -6.16 30.52 8.99
N THR A 36 -7.26 30.35 9.74
CA THR A 36 -7.26 29.60 11.01
C THR A 36 -6.99 28.11 10.79
N LEU A 37 -7.58 27.52 9.75
CA LEU A 37 -7.32 26.13 9.36
C LEU A 37 -5.88 25.94 8.87
N MET A 38 -5.35 26.86 8.06
CA MET A 38 -3.94 26.86 7.65
C MET A 38 -2.99 26.99 8.84
N GLY A 39 -3.32 27.85 9.81
CA GLY A 39 -2.59 27.99 11.08
C GLY A 39 -2.62 26.71 11.92
N ALA A 40 -3.76 26.02 11.98
CA ALA A 40 -3.89 24.74 12.68
C ALA A 40 -3.06 23.64 11.99
N CYS A 41 -3.12 23.54 10.65
CA CYS A 41 -2.30 22.58 9.89
C CYS A 41 -0.80 22.78 10.12
N THR A 42 -0.32 24.03 10.03
CA THR A 42 1.09 24.37 10.22
C THR A 42 1.54 24.15 11.68
N PHE A 43 0.68 24.40 12.66
CA PHE A 43 0.95 24.09 14.07
C PHE A 43 1.12 22.59 14.32
N PHE A 44 0.29 21.75 13.69
CA PHE A 44 0.36 20.31 13.85
C PHE A 44 1.49 19.65 13.03
N GLU A 45 1.95 20.25 11.94
CA GLU A 45 3.15 19.79 11.22
C GLU A 45 4.44 19.91 12.06
N GLY A 46 4.48 20.84 13.03
CA GLY A 46 5.62 21.04 13.94
C GLY A 46 5.69 20.07 15.13
N HIS A 47 4.66 19.25 15.35
CA HIS A 47 4.61 18.27 16.41
C HIS A 47 4.39 16.89 15.79
N ASN A 48 5.29 15.93 16.04
CA ASN A 48 5.29 14.55 15.51
C ASN A 48 4.07 13.69 15.93
N GLY A 49 2.86 14.26 16.00
CA GLY A 49 1.60 13.54 16.09
C GLY A 49 1.26 12.88 14.76
N PRO A 50 0.32 11.92 14.75
CA PRO A 50 -0.08 11.23 13.55
C PRO A 50 -0.71 12.22 12.57
N THR A 51 0.06 12.63 11.56
CA THR A 51 -0.29 13.58 10.51
C THR A 51 -1.59 13.18 9.80
N GLU A 52 -1.86 11.88 9.73
CA GLU A 52 -3.10 11.32 9.18
C GLU A 52 -4.35 11.65 10.00
N LEU A 53 -4.25 11.67 11.34
CA LEU A 53 -5.38 12.03 12.20
C LEU A 53 -5.69 13.52 12.07
N VAL A 54 -4.64 14.35 11.99
CA VAL A 54 -4.76 15.80 11.77
C VAL A 54 -5.36 16.07 10.40
N LEU A 55 -4.85 15.48 9.32
CA LEU A 55 -5.40 15.63 7.97
C LEU A 55 -6.86 15.16 7.90
N PHE A 56 -7.20 14.05 8.55
CA PHE A 56 -8.58 13.58 8.66
C PHE A 56 -9.48 14.60 9.36
N TRP A 57 -9.06 15.11 10.52
CA TRP A 57 -9.83 16.12 11.25
C TRP A 57 -9.90 17.44 10.51
N THR A 58 -8.84 17.86 9.83
CA THR A 58 -8.81 19.11 9.07
C THR A 58 -9.70 19.00 7.84
N TYR A 59 -9.67 17.87 7.13
CA TYR A 59 -10.55 17.61 6.00
C TYR A 59 -12.01 17.55 6.45
N ALA A 60 -12.30 16.77 7.50
CA ALA A 60 -13.63 16.73 8.10
C ALA A 60 -14.09 18.11 8.56
N LEU A 61 -13.21 18.92 9.16
CA LEU A 61 -13.52 20.27 9.61
C LEU A 61 -13.74 21.21 8.41
N SER A 62 -12.91 21.19 7.38
CA SER A 62 -13.06 22.01 6.17
C SER A 62 -14.36 21.70 5.41
N GLU A 63 -14.79 20.44 5.41
CA GLU A 63 -16.06 20.06 4.80
C GLU A 63 -17.24 20.46 5.68
N ASN A 64 -17.16 20.25 6.99
CA ASN A 64 -18.19 20.74 7.93
C ASN A 64 -18.33 22.26 7.84
N ILE A 65 -17.22 22.97 7.61
CA ILE A 65 -17.18 24.41 7.38
C ILE A 65 -17.81 24.77 6.04
N SER A 66 -17.48 24.05 4.97
CA SER A 66 -18.10 24.26 3.66
C SER A 66 -19.62 24.07 3.74
N TRP A 67 -20.07 23.06 4.49
CA TRP A 67 -21.48 22.85 4.76
C TRP A 67 -22.09 23.92 5.66
N ALA A 68 -21.36 24.40 6.68
CA ALA A 68 -21.81 25.51 7.51
C ALA A 68 -21.97 26.80 6.70
N ILE A 69 -21.08 27.06 5.73
CA ILE A 69 -21.18 28.18 4.79
C ILE A 69 -22.42 28.03 3.90
N VAL A 70 -22.67 26.83 3.36
CA VAL A 70 -23.87 26.56 2.56
C VAL A 70 -25.14 26.74 3.40
N CYS A 71 -25.18 26.18 4.62
CA CYS A 71 -26.30 26.36 5.54
C CYS A 71 -26.49 27.83 5.93
N ASN A 72 -25.41 28.58 6.15
CA ASN A 72 -25.45 30.01 6.46
C ASN A 72 -25.97 30.83 5.27
N TYR A 73 -25.50 30.54 4.05
CA TYR A 73 -26.01 31.14 2.83
C TYR A 73 -27.53 30.93 2.72
N PHE A 74 -28.01 29.68 2.79
CA PHE A 74 -29.45 29.38 2.78
C PHE A 74 -30.22 30.02 3.93
N TRP A 75 -29.60 30.20 5.10
CA TRP A 75 -30.22 30.86 6.23
C TRP A 75 -30.37 32.37 5.98
N HIS A 76 -29.46 33.01 5.26
CA HIS A 76 -29.43 34.46 5.08
C HIS A 76 -30.03 34.97 3.76
N THR A 77 -30.41 34.11 2.80
CA THR A 77 -31.23 34.46 1.63
C THR A 77 -32.73 34.27 1.93
N PRO A 78 -33.50 35.33 2.26
CA PRO A 78 -34.91 35.19 2.69
C PRO A 78 -35.79 34.57 1.59
N ALA A 79 -35.50 34.91 0.32
CA ALA A 79 -36.22 34.39 -0.84
C ALA A 79 -36.05 32.87 -1.02
N GLU A 80 -34.92 32.29 -0.60
CA GLU A 80 -34.67 30.85 -0.71
C GLU A 80 -35.22 30.09 0.50
N ARG A 81 -35.18 30.71 1.69
CA ARG A 81 -35.67 30.10 2.94
C ARG A 81 -37.14 29.73 2.90
N GLU A 82 -37.97 30.57 2.28
CA GLU A 82 -39.42 30.33 2.16
C GLU A 82 -39.78 29.50 0.91
N SER A 83 -38.82 29.31 0.01
CA SER A 83 -39.05 28.49 -1.18
C SER A 83 -39.02 27.00 -0.83
N PRO A 84 -39.95 26.19 -1.36
CA PRO A 84 -39.90 24.73 -1.23
C PRO A 84 -38.57 24.12 -1.72
N ALA A 85 -37.93 24.77 -2.71
CA ALA A 85 -36.64 24.35 -3.26
C ALA A 85 -35.50 24.51 -2.24
N GLY A 86 -35.45 25.62 -1.50
CA GLY A 86 -34.43 25.84 -0.46
C GLY A 86 -34.56 24.87 0.71
N LEU A 87 -35.80 24.60 1.16
CA LEU A 87 -36.06 23.59 2.20
C LEU A 87 -35.65 22.17 1.74
N MET A 88 -35.94 21.82 0.49
CA MET A 88 -35.51 20.55 -0.11
C MET A 88 -33.97 20.46 -0.18
N GLY A 89 -33.30 21.54 -0.60
CA GLY A 89 -31.83 21.62 -0.63
C GLY A 89 -31.21 21.39 0.74
N LEU A 90 -31.69 22.09 1.77
CA LEU A 90 -31.21 21.92 3.15
C LEU A 90 -31.46 20.50 3.66
N PHE A 91 -32.64 19.92 3.38
CA PHE A 91 -32.95 18.54 3.74
C PHE A 91 -31.97 17.55 3.09
N LEU A 92 -31.69 17.69 1.79
CA LEU A 92 -30.74 16.83 1.08
C LEU A 92 -29.32 16.95 1.63
N ILE A 93 -28.89 18.16 2.02
CA ILE A 93 -27.58 18.40 2.64
C ILE A 93 -27.48 17.73 4.02
N CYS A 94 -28.48 17.93 4.87
CA CYS A 94 -28.56 17.30 6.18
C CYS A 94 -28.59 15.77 6.05
N MET A 95 -29.37 15.24 5.09
CA MET A 95 -29.43 13.83 4.78
C MET A 95 -28.06 13.31 4.31
N PHE A 96 -27.38 13.97 3.38
CA PHE A 96 -26.06 13.56 2.90
C PHE A 96 -25.01 13.57 4.01
N THR A 97 -24.99 14.62 4.83
CA THR A 97 -24.05 14.77 5.95
C THR A 97 -24.28 13.69 7.01
N THR A 98 -25.54 13.41 7.37
CA THR A 98 -25.87 12.34 8.33
C THR A 98 -25.54 10.96 7.78
N LEU A 99 -25.83 10.67 6.50
CA LEU A 99 -25.44 9.41 5.85
C LEU A 99 -23.93 9.22 5.84
N ARG A 100 -23.17 10.29 5.58
CA ARG A 100 -21.70 10.26 5.59
C ARG A 100 -21.14 10.05 6.99
N LEU A 101 -21.62 10.78 7.99
CA LEU A 101 -21.20 10.59 9.39
C LEU A 101 -21.50 9.17 9.86
N LYS A 102 -22.66 8.63 9.49
CA LYS A 102 -23.02 7.23 9.74
C LYS A 102 -22.04 6.26 9.06
N ALA A 103 -21.65 6.52 7.81
CA ALA A 103 -20.69 5.69 7.08
C ALA A 103 -19.28 5.71 7.72
N VAL A 104 -18.79 6.90 8.11
CA VAL A 104 -17.51 7.07 8.82
C VAL A 104 -17.54 6.39 10.19
N TRP A 105 -18.61 6.60 10.96
CA TRP A 105 -18.78 5.96 12.26
C TRP A 105 -18.84 4.44 12.13
N SER A 106 -19.58 3.93 11.15
CA SER A 106 -19.66 2.49 10.86
C SER A 106 -18.30 1.92 10.47
N SER A 107 -17.53 2.64 9.64
CA SER A 107 -16.18 2.23 9.24
C SER A 107 -15.22 2.19 10.43
N ASN A 108 -15.25 3.22 11.29
CA ASN A 108 -14.46 3.24 12.52
C ASN A 108 -14.85 2.14 13.50
N LYS A 109 -16.13 1.79 13.58
CA LYS A 109 -16.60 0.66 14.39
C LYS A 109 -16.03 -0.66 13.89
N LEU A 110 -16.03 -0.89 12.57
CA LEU A 110 -15.44 -2.08 11.96
C LEU A 110 -13.93 -2.14 12.19
N LEU A 111 -13.20 -1.03 11.97
CA LEU A 111 -11.76 -0.95 12.23
C LEU A 111 -11.40 -1.28 13.68
N ARG A 112 -12.21 -0.83 14.66
CA ARG A 112 -11.99 -1.17 16.07
C ARG A 112 -12.24 -2.64 16.35
N GLN A 113 -13.25 -3.25 15.71
CA GLN A 113 -13.52 -4.68 15.85
C GLN A 113 -12.38 -5.52 15.28
N ASP A 114 -11.88 -5.16 14.09
CA ASP A 114 -10.72 -5.79 13.48
C ASP A 114 -9.49 -5.63 14.36
N GLN A 115 -9.25 -4.42 14.89
CA GLN A 115 -8.12 -4.17 15.78
C GLN A 115 -8.18 -5.01 17.05
N MET A 116 -9.34 -5.08 17.72
CA MET A 116 -9.51 -5.94 18.89
C MET A 116 -9.26 -7.42 18.56
N ARG A 117 -9.71 -7.89 17.39
CA ARG A 117 -9.49 -9.26 16.92
C ARG A 117 -8.01 -9.54 16.69
N TYR A 118 -7.31 -8.66 15.99
CA TYR A 118 -5.88 -8.84 15.69
C TYR A 118 -5.00 -8.65 16.92
N ASP A 119 -5.32 -7.70 17.81
CA ASP A 119 -4.61 -7.53 19.07
C ASP A 119 -4.76 -8.79 19.94
N ALA A 120 -5.94 -9.39 20.02
CA ALA A 120 -6.13 -10.66 20.73
C ALA A 120 -5.35 -11.83 20.11
N MET A 121 -5.19 -11.85 18.77
CA MET A 121 -4.32 -12.83 18.10
C MET A 121 -2.85 -12.60 18.43
N TRP A 122 -2.43 -11.33 18.41
CA TRP A 122 -1.07 -10.92 18.74
C TRP A 122 -0.71 -11.27 20.18
N GLU A 123 -1.58 -11.00 21.15
CA GLU A 123 -1.34 -11.35 22.56
C GLU A 123 -1.17 -12.86 22.77
N ARG A 124 -1.93 -13.69 22.07
CA ARG A 124 -1.77 -15.16 22.13
C ARG A 124 -0.43 -15.60 21.54
N MET A 125 -0.01 -15.01 20.43
CA MET A 125 1.27 -15.30 19.78
C MET A 125 2.45 -14.80 20.64
N TRP A 126 2.38 -13.57 21.14
CA TRP A 126 3.42 -12.94 21.95
C TRP A 126 3.56 -13.56 23.35
N GLY A 127 2.46 -14.09 23.90
CA GLY A 127 2.44 -14.73 25.22
C GLY A 127 3.17 -16.07 25.29
N SER A 128 3.51 -16.68 24.15
CA SER A 128 4.32 -17.90 24.09
C SER A 128 5.81 -17.55 24.03
N ASP A 129 6.61 -18.10 24.95
CA ASP A 129 8.06 -17.87 24.99
C ASP A 129 8.75 -18.29 23.68
N ASP A 130 8.29 -19.39 23.08
CA ASP A 130 8.79 -19.93 21.81
C ASP A 130 8.50 -18.97 20.64
N SER A 131 7.26 -18.51 20.51
CA SER A 131 6.87 -17.53 19.50
C SER A 131 7.58 -16.19 19.68
N ARG A 132 7.80 -15.75 20.93
CA ARG A 132 8.57 -14.54 21.22
C ARG A 132 10.03 -14.67 20.77
N ALA A 133 10.67 -15.82 20.99
CA ALA A 133 12.03 -16.08 20.51
C ALA A 133 12.09 -15.99 18.97
N HIS A 134 11.12 -16.58 18.27
CA HIS A 134 11.04 -16.49 16.82
C HIS A 134 10.77 -15.07 16.28
N LEU A 135 9.98 -14.25 17.00
CA LEU A 135 9.77 -12.85 16.62
C LEU A 135 11.01 -11.98 16.81
N VAL A 136 11.78 -12.22 17.88
CA VAL A 136 13.07 -11.57 18.10
C VAL A 136 14.05 -11.96 16.98
N GLU A 137 14.07 -13.24 16.62
CA GLU A 137 14.91 -13.74 15.53
C GLU A 137 14.50 -13.15 14.18
N LEU A 138 13.20 -13.08 13.88
CA LEU A 138 12.67 -12.43 12.69
C LEU A 138 13.12 -10.96 12.61
N ASP A 139 13.00 -10.22 13.72
CA ASP A 139 13.44 -8.81 13.77
C ASP A 139 14.95 -8.68 13.59
N ARG A 140 15.74 -9.61 14.13
CA ARG A 140 17.20 -9.70 13.92
C ARG A 140 17.54 -9.90 12.44
N VAL A 141 16.87 -10.85 11.76
CA VAL A 141 17.06 -11.10 10.33
C VAL A 141 16.73 -9.85 9.52
N VAL A 142 15.60 -9.18 9.80
CA VAL A 142 15.22 -7.95 9.10
C VAL A 142 16.25 -6.83 9.32
N CYS A 143 16.68 -6.61 10.57
CA CYS A 143 17.67 -5.57 10.89
C CYS A 143 19.04 -5.82 10.25
N SER A 144 19.42 -7.09 10.03
CA SER A 144 20.69 -7.46 9.41
C SER A 144 20.85 -7.00 7.95
N GLN A 145 19.74 -6.78 7.25
CA GLN A 145 19.77 -6.43 5.82
C GLN A 145 20.16 -4.97 5.54
N ALA A 146 20.25 -4.12 6.57
CA ALA A 146 20.57 -2.70 6.46
C ALA A 146 19.77 -1.96 5.38
N LEU A 147 18.54 -2.41 5.12
CA LEU A 147 17.67 -1.84 4.09
C LEU A 147 17.03 -0.54 4.59
N PRO A 148 16.81 0.43 3.69
CA PRO A 148 16.09 1.66 4.04
C PRO A 148 14.67 1.35 4.49
N THR A 149 14.29 1.90 5.63
CA THR A 149 12.93 1.81 6.17
C THR A 149 11.94 2.69 5.41
N ASP A 150 12.41 3.77 4.76
CA ASP A 150 11.59 4.74 4.03
C ASP A 150 11.62 4.53 2.51
N SER A 151 10.51 4.03 1.96
CA SER A 151 10.33 3.67 0.54
C SER A 151 10.32 4.85 -0.42
N VAL A 152 9.82 6.01 0.02
CA VAL A 152 9.50 7.11 -0.91
C VAL A 152 10.78 7.81 -1.38
N THR A 153 11.78 7.91 -0.51
CA THR A 153 12.97 8.73 -0.78
C THR A 153 13.95 8.06 -1.75
N ARG A 154 14.11 6.73 -1.74
CA ARG A 154 15.13 6.07 -2.59
C ARG A 154 14.68 5.70 -3.98
N GLN A 155 13.42 5.32 -4.23
CA GLN A 155 13.00 5.05 -5.60
C GLN A 155 13.00 6.32 -6.44
N TYR A 156 12.57 7.44 -5.85
CA TYR A 156 12.73 8.77 -6.43
C TYR A 156 14.21 9.10 -6.71
N ASN A 157 15.11 8.82 -5.75
CA ASN A 157 16.53 9.11 -5.91
C ASN A 157 17.23 8.18 -6.92
N ARG A 158 16.89 6.90 -7.03
CA ARG A 158 17.50 5.98 -8.03
C ARG A 158 16.98 6.21 -9.44
N LEU A 159 15.69 6.51 -9.60
CA LEU A 159 15.12 6.85 -10.91
C LEU A 159 15.60 8.22 -11.43
N ARG A 160 16.02 9.14 -10.53
CA ARG A 160 16.72 10.38 -10.92
C ARG A 160 18.22 10.24 -11.06
N LEU A 161 18.88 9.49 -10.19
CA LEU A 161 20.34 9.29 -10.20
C LEU A 161 20.73 8.12 -11.08
N GLY A 162 20.25 8.13 -12.33
CA GLY A 162 21.04 7.65 -13.45
C GLY A 162 22.33 8.48 -13.63
N THR A 163 23.02 8.85 -12.55
CA THR A 163 24.42 9.23 -12.62
C THR A 163 25.18 7.96 -12.96
N PRO A 164 25.82 7.89 -14.13
CA PRO A 164 26.62 6.74 -14.50
C PRO A 164 27.74 6.62 -13.46
N THR A 165 27.67 5.61 -12.60
CA THR A 165 28.83 5.16 -11.86
C THR A 165 29.83 4.67 -12.88
N SER A 166 30.78 5.54 -13.25
CA SER A 166 31.98 5.23 -14.04
C SER A 166 31.76 4.24 -15.18
N SER A 167 31.33 4.77 -16.34
CA SER A 167 31.41 4.06 -17.60
C SER A 167 32.82 3.50 -17.80
N PRO A 168 33.01 2.20 -18.07
CA PRO A 168 34.22 1.77 -18.77
C PRO A 168 34.24 2.44 -20.15
N ASN A 169 35.44 2.65 -20.69
CA ASN A 169 35.70 3.44 -21.89
C ASN A 169 34.68 3.17 -23.03
N PRO A 170 34.09 4.22 -23.65
CA PRO A 170 33.17 4.08 -24.78
C PRO A 170 33.76 3.36 -26.01
N SER A 171 35.08 3.17 -26.05
CA SER A 171 35.80 2.48 -27.11
C SER A 171 35.79 0.95 -27.00
N GLU A 172 35.51 0.36 -25.83
CA GLU A 172 35.47 -1.11 -25.66
C GLU A 172 34.05 -1.69 -25.85
N ALA A 173 33.00 -0.96 -25.44
CA ALA A 173 31.62 -1.44 -25.55
C ALA A 173 31.08 -1.54 -26.99
N ARG A 174 31.81 -1.04 -27.99
CA ARG A 174 31.37 -1.03 -29.40
C ARG A 174 31.82 -2.25 -30.21
N LEU A 175 32.67 -3.12 -29.66
CA LEU A 175 33.20 -4.29 -30.36
C LEU A 175 32.53 -5.62 -29.98
N GLU A 176 31.74 -5.69 -28.91
CA GLU A 176 31.07 -6.94 -28.50
C GLU A 176 29.60 -7.04 -28.92
N SER A 177 28.96 -5.96 -29.38
CA SER A 177 27.51 -5.98 -29.67
C SER A 177 27.14 -6.47 -31.09
N GLN A 178 28.05 -7.15 -31.80
CA GLN A 178 27.80 -7.65 -33.16
C GLN A 178 27.82 -9.19 -33.32
N GLN A 179 28.03 -9.94 -32.24
CA GLN A 179 28.04 -11.41 -32.28
C GLN A 179 27.15 -12.00 -31.19
N ASP A 180 25.82 -11.84 -31.33
CA ASP A 180 24.87 -12.93 -31.05
C ASP A 180 23.45 -12.50 -31.44
N ASN A 181 23.07 -12.80 -32.68
CA ASN A 181 21.67 -12.85 -33.11
C ASN A 181 21.05 -14.24 -32.82
N GLY A 182 21.54 -14.93 -31.80
CA GLY A 182 20.87 -16.08 -31.23
C GLY A 182 19.67 -15.58 -30.44
N SER A 183 18.49 -15.56 -31.05
CA SER A 183 17.23 -15.34 -30.34
C SER A 183 17.16 -16.33 -29.17
N ALA A 184 17.31 -15.83 -27.94
CA ALA A 184 17.17 -16.64 -26.75
C ALA A 184 15.83 -17.40 -26.83
N PRO A 185 15.78 -18.69 -26.50
CA PRO A 185 14.55 -19.47 -26.58
C PRO A 185 13.48 -18.81 -25.70
N VAL A 186 12.44 -18.30 -26.36
CA VAL A 186 11.29 -17.71 -25.68
C VAL A 186 10.58 -18.82 -24.91
N HIS A 187 10.48 -18.67 -23.59
CA HIS A 187 9.85 -19.68 -22.73
C HIS A 187 8.40 -19.96 -23.19
N PRO A 188 7.95 -21.23 -23.28
CA PRO A 188 6.65 -21.61 -23.87
C PRO A 188 5.45 -20.83 -23.34
N LEU A 189 5.40 -20.57 -22.02
CA LEU A 189 4.35 -19.76 -21.37
C LEU A 189 4.11 -18.39 -22.04
N PHE A 190 5.12 -17.76 -22.64
CA PHE A 190 4.99 -16.42 -23.24
C PHE A 190 4.58 -16.46 -24.71
N VAL A 191 4.92 -17.55 -25.40
CA VAL A 191 4.43 -17.82 -26.77
C VAL A 191 2.92 -18.04 -26.73
N ASP A 192 2.44 -18.81 -25.75
CA ASP A 192 1.01 -19.08 -25.54
C ASP A 192 0.20 -17.82 -25.15
N LEU A 193 0.87 -16.82 -24.56
CA LEU A 193 0.26 -15.54 -24.18
C LEU A 193 0.27 -14.49 -25.30
N GLY A 194 0.84 -14.80 -26.46
CA GLY A 194 0.90 -13.87 -27.60
C GLY A 194 1.71 -12.60 -27.35
N LEU A 195 2.59 -12.60 -26.34
CA LEU A 195 3.42 -11.46 -25.97
C LEU A 195 4.65 -11.39 -26.89
N GLN A 196 4.42 -11.08 -28.17
CA GLN A 196 5.49 -10.80 -29.12
C GLN A 196 6.06 -9.40 -28.82
N THR A 197 7.06 -9.35 -27.93
CA THR A 197 7.91 -8.19 -27.64
C THR A 197 7.14 -6.90 -27.37
N VAL A 198 6.86 -6.62 -26.10
CA VAL A 198 6.57 -5.23 -25.69
C VAL A 198 7.73 -4.38 -26.19
N PRO A 199 7.50 -3.22 -26.85
CA PRO A 199 8.57 -2.34 -27.32
C PRO A 199 9.32 -1.86 -26.07
N LEU A 200 10.34 -2.63 -25.74
CA LEU A 200 11.17 -2.41 -24.59
C LEU A 200 11.98 -1.16 -24.89
N ALA A 201 12.00 -0.23 -23.96
CA ALA A 201 12.95 0.87 -24.04
C ALA A 201 14.34 0.25 -24.15
N LYS A 202 14.96 0.39 -25.33
CA LYS A 202 16.40 0.09 -25.53
C LYS A 202 17.27 0.87 -24.53
N ASP A 203 16.70 1.91 -23.95
CA ASP A 203 17.30 2.68 -22.87
C ASP A 203 16.98 2.02 -21.52
N ARG A 204 17.96 1.27 -20.98
CA ARG A 204 17.91 0.66 -19.63
C ARG A 204 17.67 1.70 -18.51
N ALA A 205 17.78 2.99 -18.84
CA ALA A 205 17.48 4.11 -17.97
C ALA A 205 16.00 4.53 -17.96
N SER A 206 15.10 3.83 -18.66
CA SER A 206 13.73 4.31 -18.83
C SER A 206 12.95 4.28 -17.51
N HIS A 207 12.83 5.46 -16.90
CA HIS A 207 11.79 5.81 -15.95
C HIS A 207 10.43 5.23 -16.39
N ILE A 208 9.64 4.74 -15.44
CA ILE A 208 8.27 4.29 -15.73
C ILE A 208 7.46 5.52 -16.15
N ALA A 209 7.21 5.65 -17.45
CA ALA A 209 6.60 6.86 -18.03
C ALA A 209 5.07 6.79 -18.03
N SER A 210 4.48 5.60 -17.91
CA SER A 210 3.04 5.41 -17.97
C SER A 210 2.55 4.20 -17.18
N CYS A 211 1.27 4.22 -16.80
CA CYS A 211 0.61 3.05 -16.22
C CYS A 211 0.63 1.84 -17.17
N ASN A 212 0.51 2.05 -18.47
CA ASN A 212 0.51 0.93 -19.44
C ASN A 212 1.84 0.18 -19.41
N GLN A 213 2.96 0.91 -19.45
CA GLN A 213 4.29 0.32 -19.29
C GLN A 213 4.40 -0.47 -17.98
N LEU A 214 3.96 0.13 -16.88
CA LEU A 214 3.96 -0.49 -15.55
C LEU A 214 3.13 -1.80 -15.53
N TYR A 215 1.97 -1.82 -16.19
CA TYR A 215 1.12 -3.00 -16.29
C TYR A 215 1.70 -4.11 -17.16
N CYS A 216 2.32 -3.76 -18.29
CA CYS A 216 3.01 -4.73 -19.13
C CYS A 216 4.15 -5.41 -18.36
N GLN A 217 5.01 -4.63 -17.70
CA GLN A 217 6.06 -5.16 -16.84
C GLN A 217 5.49 -5.98 -15.69
N GLY A 218 4.44 -5.46 -15.03
CA GLY A 218 3.77 -6.17 -13.95
C GLY A 218 3.23 -7.53 -14.37
N ALA A 219 2.62 -7.65 -15.54
CA ALA A 219 2.11 -8.92 -16.04
C ALA A 219 3.23 -9.98 -16.13
N ILE A 220 4.38 -9.61 -16.69
CA ILE A 220 5.56 -10.48 -16.77
C ILE A 220 6.07 -10.81 -15.36
N SER A 221 6.32 -9.79 -14.53
CA SER A 221 6.85 -9.99 -13.17
C SER A 221 5.90 -10.79 -12.28
N SER A 222 4.59 -10.76 -12.54
CA SER A 222 3.62 -11.55 -11.78
C SER A 222 3.80 -13.06 -12.00
N LEU A 223 4.12 -13.47 -13.24
CA LEU A 223 4.40 -14.87 -13.56
C LEU A 223 5.71 -15.34 -12.93
N LEU A 224 6.75 -14.50 -13.01
CA LEU A 224 8.04 -14.79 -12.39
C LEU A 224 7.93 -14.84 -10.85
N LEU A 225 7.13 -13.95 -10.26
CA LEU A 225 6.88 -13.94 -8.82
C LEU A 225 6.14 -15.20 -8.37
N MET A 226 5.15 -15.67 -9.14
CA MET A 226 4.45 -16.92 -8.85
C MET A 226 5.40 -18.12 -8.82
N GLU A 227 6.36 -18.19 -9.74
CA GLU A 227 7.36 -19.24 -9.78
C GLU A 227 8.21 -19.22 -8.50
N ARG A 228 8.75 -18.05 -8.14
CA ARG A 228 9.55 -17.89 -6.92
C ARG A 228 8.77 -18.19 -5.65
N ILE A 229 7.50 -17.76 -5.58
CA ILE A 229 6.62 -18.09 -4.46
C ILE A 229 6.50 -19.60 -4.26
N ARG A 230 6.43 -20.40 -5.33
CA ARG A 230 6.38 -21.87 -5.22
C ARG A 230 7.68 -22.43 -4.65
N GLU A 231 8.81 -21.93 -5.10
CA GLU A 231 10.13 -22.36 -4.63
C GLU A 231 10.32 -22.03 -3.14
N TRP A 232 10.06 -20.77 -2.74
CA TRP A 232 10.16 -20.35 -1.36
C TRP A 232 9.16 -21.07 -0.45
N SER A 233 7.92 -21.29 -0.94
CA SER A 233 6.93 -22.07 -0.19
C SER A 233 7.36 -23.54 -0.04
N ALA A 234 8.03 -24.13 -1.03
CA ALA A 234 8.56 -25.49 -0.91
C ALA A 234 9.71 -25.57 0.12
N ALA A 235 10.60 -24.57 0.12
CA ALA A 235 11.77 -24.53 0.98
C ALA A 235 11.42 -24.29 2.46
N ALA A 236 10.39 -23.48 2.73
CA ALA A 236 10.06 -23.00 4.06
C ALA A 236 8.66 -23.40 4.54
N ASN A 237 8.13 -24.52 4.05
CA ASN A 237 6.80 -25.04 4.41
C ASN A 237 5.66 -24.02 4.26
N GLY A 238 5.79 -23.11 3.29
CA GLY A 238 4.80 -22.08 3.00
C GLY A 238 3.49 -22.67 2.49
N MET A 239 2.39 -22.02 2.86
CA MET A 239 1.05 -22.36 2.42
C MET A 239 0.50 -21.34 1.43
N LEU A 240 -0.28 -21.84 0.49
CA LEU A 240 -0.98 -21.05 -0.51
C LEU A 240 -2.50 -21.25 -0.36
N PRO A 241 -3.30 -20.21 -0.66
CA PRO A 241 -4.76 -20.35 -0.62
C PRO A 241 -5.23 -21.25 -1.77
N VAL A 242 -6.09 -22.20 -1.45
CA VAL A 242 -6.66 -23.20 -2.34
C VAL A 242 -8.18 -23.09 -2.31
N ALA A 243 -8.81 -23.09 -3.48
CA ALA A 243 -10.26 -23.05 -3.61
C ALA A 243 -10.89 -24.34 -3.05
N PHE A 244 -11.87 -24.20 -2.16
CA PHE A 244 -12.68 -25.33 -1.72
C PHE A 244 -13.84 -25.55 -2.71
N GLN A 245 -14.06 -26.80 -3.13
CA GLN A 245 -15.10 -27.11 -4.12
C GLN A 245 -16.48 -26.65 -3.61
N GLY A 246 -17.15 -25.79 -4.37
CA GLY A 246 -18.51 -25.32 -4.07
C GLY A 246 -18.61 -24.19 -3.03
N SER A 247 -17.50 -23.66 -2.50
CA SER A 247 -17.51 -22.52 -1.58
C SER A 247 -16.74 -21.32 -2.15
N SER A 248 -17.18 -20.11 -1.77
CA SER A 248 -16.38 -18.89 -1.96
C SER A 248 -15.18 -18.81 -1.02
N GLU A 249 -15.15 -19.67 -0.01
CA GLU A 249 -14.05 -19.75 0.95
C GLU A 249 -12.84 -20.50 0.38
N TYR A 250 -11.65 -20.07 0.80
CA TYR A 250 -10.40 -20.73 0.52
C TYR A 250 -9.82 -21.32 1.81
N ARG A 251 -9.06 -22.40 1.66
CA ARG A 251 -8.23 -22.96 2.74
C ARG A 251 -6.77 -22.81 2.36
N TYR A 252 -5.90 -22.74 3.36
CA TYR A 252 -4.46 -22.76 3.09
C TYR A 252 -3.98 -24.21 3.08
N ALA A 253 -3.19 -24.57 2.08
CA ALA A 253 -2.53 -25.86 1.98
C ALA A 253 -1.03 -25.64 1.79
N ARG A 254 -0.22 -26.47 2.45
CA ARG A 254 1.24 -26.43 2.28
C ARG A 254 1.57 -26.79 0.85
N TRP A 255 2.47 -26.01 0.25
CA TRP A 255 2.82 -26.23 -1.15
C TRP A 255 3.43 -27.63 -1.37
N ASN A 256 4.22 -28.14 -0.43
CA ASN A 256 4.81 -29.49 -0.51
C ASN A 256 3.75 -30.61 -0.56
N ASP A 257 2.58 -30.41 0.06
CA ASP A 257 1.51 -31.42 0.06
C ASP A 257 0.79 -31.48 -1.29
N ILE A 258 0.74 -30.35 -2.02
CA ILE A 258 -0.04 -30.22 -3.26
C ILE A 258 0.81 -30.14 -4.53
N ARG A 259 2.12 -29.88 -4.45
CA ARG A 259 2.99 -29.64 -5.63
C ARG A 259 3.05 -30.81 -6.61
N HIS A 260 2.79 -32.04 -6.15
CA HIS A 260 2.79 -33.24 -6.98
C HIS A 260 1.40 -33.62 -7.52
N ASP A 261 0.33 -33.00 -7.00
CA ASP A 261 -1.04 -33.21 -7.47
C ASP A 261 -1.43 -32.09 -8.44
N GLU A 262 -1.57 -32.41 -9.72
CA GLU A 262 -1.98 -31.44 -10.74
C GLU A 262 -3.38 -30.85 -10.50
N ALA A 263 -4.33 -31.65 -10.01
CA ALA A 263 -5.67 -31.17 -9.71
C ALA A 263 -5.65 -30.17 -8.55
N ALA A 264 -4.90 -30.46 -7.49
CA ALA A 264 -4.73 -29.53 -6.36
C ALA A 264 -3.92 -28.28 -6.73
N ARG A 265 -2.92 -28.37 -7.62
CA ARG A 265 -2.21 -27.16 -8.10
C ARG A 265 -3.12 -26.21 -8.86
N ARG A 266 -4.07 -26.74 -9.64
CA ARG A 266 -5.04 -25.92 -10.40
C ARG A 266 -6.04 -25.20 -9.52
N THR A 267 -6.25 -25.64 -8.28
CA THR A 267 -7.14 -24.99 -7.32
C THR A 267 -6.46 -23.88 -6.51
N VAL A 268 -5.14 -23.69 -6.63
CA VAL A 268 -4.42 -22.57 -6.00
C VAL A 268 -4.93 -21.22 -6.51
N ARG A 269 -5.28 -20.35 -5.57
CA ARG A 269 -5.78 -18.99 -5.80
C ARG A 269 -4.62 -18.00 -5.80
N TRP A 270 -4.07 -17.74 -6.96
CA TRP A 270 -3.03 -16.71 -7.08
C TRP A 270 -3.58 -15.30 -6.91
N THR A 271 -2.79 -14.45 -6.27
CA THR A 271 -3.10 -13.03 -6.12
C THR A 271 -3.18 -12.38 -7.50
N LYS A 272 -4.34 -11.79 -7.80
CA LYS A 272 -4.52 -11.05 -9.05
C LYS A 272 -3.72 -9.76 -8.99
N MET A 273 -3.20 -9.36 -10.16
CA MET A 273 -2.65 -8.03 -10.35
C MET A 273 -3.64 -6.96 -9.88
N LYS A 274 -3.10 -5.86 -9.39
CA LYS A 274 -3.91 -4.74 -8.94
C LYS A 274 -4.79 -4.21 -10.07
N ARG A 275 -6.07 -3.96 -9.77
CA ARG A 275 -7.02 -3.43 -10.76
C ARG A 275 -6.72 -1.98 -11.12
N HIS A 276 -7.00 -1.60 -12.37
CA HIS A 276 -6.63 -0.29 -12.92
C HIS A 276 -7.29 0.87 -12.16
N ASP A 277 -8.57 0.74 -11.82
CA ASP A 277 -9.32 1.69 -10.99
C ASP A 277 -8.64 1.93 -9.64
N ARG A 278 -8.17 0.87 -8.99
CA ARG A 278 -7.44 0.95 -7.71
C ARG A 278 -6.06 1.58 -7.85
N CYS A 279 -5.39 1.40 -8.98
CA CYS A 279 -4.12 2.06 -9.26
C CYS A 279 -4.29 3.56 -9.45
N ILE A 280 -5.27 3.97 -10.28
CA ILE A 280 -5.58 5.38 -10.51
C ILE A 280 -5.96 6.07 -9.20
N GLN A 281 -6.82 5.45 -8.39
CA GLN A 281 -7.18 5.98 -7.08
C GLN A 281 -5.96 6.18 -6.17
N LYS A 282 -5.04 5.20 -6.13
CA LYS A 282 -3.83 5.29 -5.31
C LYS A 282 -2.87 6.37 -5.81
N LEU A 283 -2.73 6.50 -7.13
CA LEU A 283 -1.91 7.54 -7.76
C LEU A 283 -2.38 8.95 -7.43
N LEU A 284 -3.67 9.20 -7.62
CA LEU A 284 -4.27 10.51 -7.35
C LEU A 284 -4.21 10.87 -5.86
N ARG A 285 -4.40 9.88 -4.98
CA ARG A 285 -4.43 10.12 -3.53
C ARG A 285 -3.04 10.27 -2.91
N SER A 286 -2.04 9.55 -3.40
CA SER A 286 -0.81 9.31 -2.63
C SER A 286 0.48 9.61 -3.37
N TYR A 287 0.47 9.70 -4.71
CA TYR A 287 1.70 9.77 -5.51
C TYR A 287 1.72 10.90 -6.54
N ASN A 288 0.87 11.91 -6.38
CA ASN A 288 0.81 13.06 -7.30
C ASN A 288 0.76 12.65 -8.79
N ASN A 289 -0.01 11.58 -9.07
CA ASN A 289 -0.16 11.01 -10.41
C ASN A 289 1.12 10.43 -11.05
N ASP A 290 2.18 10.15 -10.28
CA ASP A 290 3.42 9.54 -10.76
C ASP A 290 3.37 7.99 -10.66
N PRO A 291 3.28 7.27 -11.80
CA PRO A 291 3.17 5.80 -11.82
C PRO A 291 4.40 5.08 -11.28
N SER A 292 5.55 5.74 -11.21
CA SER A 292 6.78 5.10 -10.72
C SER A 292 6.68 4.65 -9.26
N PHE A 293 5.84 5.30 -8.44
CA PHE A 293 5.65 4.96 -7.02
C PHE A 293 4.65 3.81 -6.77
N LEU A 294 4.03 3.25 -7.81
CA LEU A 294 3.13 2.11 -7.67
C LEU A 294 3.91 0.79 -7.63
N LEU A 295 4.26 0.36 -6.41
CA LEU A 295 5.06 -0.85 -6.18
C LEU A 295 4.26 -2.13 -5.94
N ASP A 296 2.93 -2.04 -5.94
CA ASP A 296 2.03 -3.14 -5.57
C ASP A 296 1.13 -3.59 -6.73
N ILE A 297 1.62 -3.47 -7.95
CA ILE A 297 0.96 -3.96 -9.16
C ILE A 297 0.98 -5.48 -9.20
N SER A 298 2.19 -6.03 -9.10
CA SER A 298 2.47 -7.46 -9.01
C SER A 298 2.75 -7.79 -7.56
N ARG A 299 1.92 -8.67 -7.01
CA ARG A 299 1.93 -8.95 -5.59
C ARG A 299 1.57 -10.39 -5.29
N GLY A 300 2.07 -10.90 -4.17
CA GLY A 300 1.84 -12.26 -3.72
C GLY A 300 1.83 -12.37 -2.20
N THR A 301 1.37 -13.52 -1.71
CA THR A 301 1.28 -13.80 -0.29
C THR A 301 1.65 -15.25 -0.04
N ILE A 302 2.45 -15.49 1.01
CA ILE A 302 2.72 -16.83 1.54
C ILE A 302 2.28 -16.85 2.99
N ALA A 303 1.45 -17.82 3.35
CA ALA A 303 0.97 -17.99 4.71
C ALA A 303 1.77 -19.08 5.46
N PHE A 304 1.92 -18.93 6.77
CA PHE A 304 2.69 -19.85 7.61
C PHE A 304 1.94 -20.18 8.90
N ASP A 305 1.99 -21.44 9.33
CA ASP A 305 1.46 -21.87 10.63
C ASP A 305 2.44 -21.56 11.77
N SER A 306 3.72 -21.40 11.46
CA SER A 306 4.79 -21.17 12.42
C SER A 306 5.59 -19.93 12.05
N LEU A 307 6.00 -19.17 13.07
CA LEU A 307 6.92 -18.05 12.91
C LEU A 307 8.32 -18.52 12.51
N ALA A 308 8.72 -19.73 12.89
CA ALA A 308 10.00 -20.31 12.48
C ALA A 308 10.07 -20.51 10.96
N ASP A 309 9.02 -21.10 10.38
CA ASP A 309 8.89 -21.30 8.93
C ASP A 309 8.84 -19.95 8.19
N LEU A 310 8.16 -18.94 8.75
CA LEU A 310 8.12 -17.59 8.20
C LEU A 310 9.53 -16.95 8.16
N THR A 311 10.29 -17.05 9.26
CA THR A 311 11.67 -16.55 9.33
C THR A 311 12.58 -17.29 8.35
N LEU A 312 12.48 -18.62 8.28
CA LEU A 312 13.22 -19.43 7.32
C LEU A 312 12.91 -19.02 5.87
N CYS A 313 11.64 -18.71 5.56
CA CYS A 313 11.25 -18.21 4.24
C CYS A 313 11.93 -16.87 3.93
N LEU A 314 11.96 -15.94 4.88
CA LEU A 314 12.63 -14.66 4.71
C LEU A 314 14.13 -14.84 4.45
N GLU A 315 14.81 -15.71 5.20
CA GLU A 315 16.22 -16.04 4.99
C GLU A 315 16.45 -16.69 3.62
N THR A 316 15.54 -17.56 3.19
CA THR A 316 15.58 -18.18 1.85
C THR A 316 15.47 -17.14 0.74
N ILE A 317 14.59 -16.16 0.89
CA ILE A 317 14.44 -15.05 -0.08
C ILE A 317 15.70 -14.17 -0.09
N ILE A 318 16.28 -13.89 1.09
CA ILE A 318 17.52 -13.10 1.21
C ILE A 318 18.68 -13.80 0.49
N ALA A 319 18.74 -15.13 0.53
CA ALA A 319 19.79 -15.93 -0.09
C ALA A 319 19.55 -16.21 -1.60
N ASP A 320 18.45 -15.74 -2.18
CA ASP A 320 18.10 -15.99 -3.59
C ASP A 320 18.84 -15.02 -4.52
N ASP A 321 19.85 -15.51 -5.24
CA ASP A 321 20.65 -14.73 -6.19
C ASP A 321 19.83 -14.12 -7.35
N CYS A 322 18.62 -14.63 -7.61
CA CYS A 322 17.72 -14.06 -8.62
C CYS A 322 16.88 -12.90 -8.08
N VAL A 323 17.05 -12.49 -6.82
CA VAL A 323 16.25 -11.46 -6.17
C VAL A 323 17.09 -10.32 -5.62
N VAL A 324 16.61 -9.10 -5.82
CA VAL A 324 17.12 -7.91 -5.15
C VAL A 324 16.05 -7.37 -4.21
N LEU A 325 16.38 -7.29 -2.92
CA LEU A 325 15.51 -6.71 -1.91
C LEU A 325 15.61 -5.18 -1.95
N GLU A 326 14.45 -4.53 -2.12
CA GLU A 326 14.35 -3.06 -2.13
C GLU A 326 13.92 -2.52 -0.78
N ARG A 327 13.02 -3.24 -0.08
CA ARG A 327 12.53 -2.87 1.25
C ARG A 327 11.95 -4.07 1.98
N ILE A 328 12.09 -4.08 3.30
CA ILE A 328 11.32 -4.94 4.19
C ILE A 328 10.60 -4.06 5.22
N LYS A 329 9.28 -4.22 5.34
CA LYS A 329 8.47 -3.62 6.40
C LYS A 329 8.01 -4.73 7.36
N ASN A 330 8.68 -4.83 8.50
CA ASN A 330 8.35 -5.79 9.55
C ASN A 330 7.22 -5.27 10.45
N ARG A 331 5.97 -5.61 10.15
CA ARG A 331 4.81 -5.28 11.02
C ARG A 331 4.59 -6.32 12.11
N MET A 332 5.31 -7.43 12.06
CA MET A 332 5.43 -8.41 13.14
C MET A 332 6.42 -7.96 14.22
N SER A 333 7.12 -6.84 14.06
CA SER A 333 7.99 -6.34 15.13
C SER A 333 7.17 -5.96 16.37
N PRO A 334 7.62 -6.31 17.59
CA PRO A 334 6.92 -5.94 18.83
C PRO A 334 6.81 -4.43 19.04
N THR A 335 7.75 -3.66 18.46
CA THR A 335 7.74 -2.19 18.51
C THR A 335 6.90 -1.55 17.41
N TYR A 336 6.32 -2.34 16.50
CA TYR A 336 5.52 -1.82 15.40
C TYR A 336 4.20 -1.21 15.92
N PRO A 337 3.86 0.03 15.53
CA PRO A 337 2.62 0.69 15.93
C PRO A 337 1.40 0.06 15.22
N SER A 338 0.79 -0.95 15.84
CA SER A 338 -0.30 -1.76 15.25
C SER A 338 -1.53 -0.95 14.84
N HIS A 339 -1.80 0.20 15.48
CA HIS A 339 -2.93 1.06 15.15
C HIS A 339 -2.87 1.61 13.71
N GLN A 340 -1.68 1.69 13.09
CA GLN A 340 -1.54 2.14 11.69
C GLN A 340 -2.13 1.14 10.69
N THR A 341 -2.34 -0.11 11.10
CA THR A 341 -2.90 -1.19 10.27
C THR A 341 -4.14 -1.81 10.90
N ALA A 342 -4.79 -1.10 11.83
CA ALA A 342 -5.91 -1.62 12.62
C ALA A 342 -5.59 -3.01 13.21
N GLY A 343 -4.39 -3.20 13.74
CA GLY A 343 -3.94 -4.44 14.35
C GLY A 343 -3.33 -5.47 13.38
N TYR A 344 -3.56 -5.37 12.07
CA TYR A 344 -3.03 -6.33 11.10
C TYR A 344 -1.49 -6.35 11.04
N ARG A 345 -0.90 -7.54 10.96
CA ARG A 345 0.56 -7.74 10.96
C ARG A 345 1.00 -8.75 9.90
N ASP A 346 2.12 -8.43 9.26
CA ASP A 346 2.80 -9.19 8.22
C ASP A 346 4.28 -8.77 8.13
N VAL A 347 5.07 -9.51 7.36
CA VAL A 347 6.34 -9.03 6.81
C VAL A 347 6.13 -8.72 5.34
N CYS A 348 6.12 -7.43 5.01
CA CYS A 348 5.89 -6.96 3.65
C CYS A 348 7.22 -6.63 2.98
N ILE A 349 7.50 -7.27 1.85
CA ILE A 349 8.77 -7.20 1.14
C ILE A 349 8.53 -6.58 -0.23
N ASN A 350 9.28 -5.53 -0.56
CA ASN A 350 9.40 -5.04 -1.92
C ASN A 350 10.69 -5.61 -2.51
N LEU A 351 10.58 -6.31 -3.63
CA LEU A 351 11.71 -6.98 -4.27
C LEU A 351 11.63 -6.88 -5.79
N ARG A 352 12.76 -7.07 -6.46
CA ARG A 352 12.84 -7.23 -7.91
C ARG A 352 13.38 -8.61 -8.24
N ILE A 353 12.88 -9.19 -9.33
CA ILE A 353 13.39 -10.46 -9.86
C ILE A 353 14.37 -10.10 -10.98
N VAL A 354 15.65 -10.38 -10.77
CA VAL A 354 16.76 -10.02 -11.66
C VAL A 354 17.30 -11.24 -12.41
N SER A 355 16.41 -12.13 -12.83
CA SER A 355 16.78 -13.32 -13.60
C SER A 355 17.05 -12.99 -15.08
N PRO A 356 17.77 -13.84 -15.83
CA PRO A 356 17.95 -13.68 -17.26
C PRO A 356 16.63 -13.54 -18.03
N GLN A 357 15.58 -14.24 -17.59
CA GLN A 357 14.24 -14.13 -18.17
C GLN A 357 13.65 -12.74 -17.91
N ALA A 358 13.73 -12.24 -16.68
CA ALA A 358 13.24 -10.90 -16.35
C ALA A 358 13.91 -9.82 -17.21
N GLN A 359 15.23 -9.94 -17.39
CA GLN A 359 16.02 -9.04 -18.23
C GLN A 359 15.64 -9.13 -19.72
N ALA A 360 15.47 -10.34 -20.25
CA ALA A 360 15.05 -10.54 -21.63
C ALA A 360 13.69 -9.89 -21.94
N PHE A 361 12.82 -9.79 -20.93
CA PHE A 361 11.50 -9.18 -21.03
C PHE A 361 11.41 -7.75 -20.46
N GLY A 362 12.52 -7.12 -20.07
CA GLY A 362 12.52 -5.74 -19.55
C GLY A 362 11.76 -5.52 -18.26
N ALA A 363 11.65 -6.58 -17.46
CA ALA A 363 10.88 -6.62 -16.22
C ALA A 363 11.78 -6.70 -14.98
N GLU A 364 13.11 -6.70 -15.14
CA GLU A 364 14.11 -6.81 -14.07
C GLU A 364 14.14 -5.59 -13.14
N LEU A 365 13.62 -4.46 -13.61
CA LEU A 365 13.49 -3.23 -12.83
C LEU A 365 12.11 -3.10 -12.15
N HIS A 366 11.17 -4.00 -12.45
CA HIS A 366 9.83 -3.95 -11.87
C HIS A 366 9.84 -4.48 -10.43
N VAL A 367 9.25 -3.70 -9.52
CA VAL A 367 9.13 -4.07 -8.11
C VAL A 367 7.85 -4.85 -7.88
N CYS A 368 8.00 -6.00 -7.23
CA CYS A 368 6.93 -6.83 -6.71
C CYS A 368 6.75 -6.60 -5.21
N GLU A 369 5.52 -6.79 -4.72
CA GLU A 369 5.19 -6.81 -3.29
C GLU A 369 4.89 -8.25 -2.83
N LEU A 370 5.65 -8.76 -1.88
CA LEU A 370 5.41 -10.07 -1.26
C LEU A 370 5.04 -9.89 0.21
N GLN A 371 3.96 -10.53 0.65
CA GLN A 371 3.59 -10.57 2.06
C GLN A 371 3.85 -11.96 2.63
N LEU A 372 4.64 -12.03 3.70
CA LEU A 372 4.75 -13.23 4.54
C LEU A 372 3.83 -13.02 5.74
N VAL A 373 2.86 -13.91 5.91
CA VAL A 373 1.79 -13.73 6.90
C VAL A 373 1.63 -14.99 7.75
N HIS A 374 1.41 -14.82 9.05
CA HIS A 374 1.01 -15.95 9.88
C HIS A 374 -0.47 -16.27 9.63
N ILE A 375 -0.84 -17.55 9.61
CA ILE A 375 -2.15 -18.03 9.18
C ILE A 375 -3.33 -17.38 9.93
N ASP A 376 -3.11 -17.02 11.20
CA ASP A 376 -4.12 -16.34 12.02
C ASP A 376 -4.45 -14.93 11.53
N PHE A 377 -3.49 -14.23 10.90
CA PHE A 377 -3.71 -12.94 10.26
C PHE A 377 -4.19 -13.06 8.81
N ALA A 378 -4.15 -14.25 8.22
CA ALA A 378 -4.48 -14.49 6.82
C ALA A 378 -5.95 -14.89 6.58
N LYS A 379 -6.71 -15.10 7.67
CA LYS A 379 -8.13 -15.51 7.73
C LYS A 379 -9.03 -14.33 8.08
#